data_AF-A0A1Z1ATF0-F1
#
_entry.id   AF-A0A1Z1ATF0-F1
#
_cell.length_a   1.000
_cell.length_b   1.000
_cell.length_c   1.000
_cell.angle_alpha   90.00
_cell.angle_beta   90.00
_cell.angle_gamma   90.00
#
_symmetry.space_group_name_H-M   'P 1'
#
loop_
_entity.id
_entity.type
_entity.pdbx_description
1 polymer ?
#
loop_
_entity_poly.entity_id
_entity_poly.type
_entity_poly.pdbx_seq_one_letter_code
_entity_poly.pdbx_strand_id
1 'polypeptide(L)'
;PLFIDSQIVKWNLDAAIKSFKGDKAAKVVIDRIDVHYQPGHGFTSMGETKEADGKFFISDNKFSKDRLLPVGPLHPEVAQMIDITGEKMKMAGEHTTWPEPHDAIIVRRDRVKTRQVYNLDDFPLAVKDPKDCRVERKGSKVTVYLTSQAPTIGLREFKVKRGDEVTIILTNLDKVEDLTHGFAIPKYNVNFIVNPQETKSVTF
;
A
#
# COMPACT_ATOMS: atom_id res chain seq x y z
N PRO A 1 0.11 31.56 -0.77
CA PRO A 1 0.10 30.16 -1.25
C PRO A 1 -0.18 29.24 -0.07
N LEU A 2 -1.20 28.39 -0.14
CA LEU A 2 -1.72 27.74 1.07
C LEU A 2 -0.77 26.72 1.71
N PHE A 3 0.25 26.25 0.98
CA PHE A 3 1.40 25.53 1.54
C PHE A 3 2.14 26.38 2.62
N ILE A 4 2.39 27.65 2.31
CA ILE A 4 3.07 28.59 3.19
C ILE A 4 2.15 28.99 4.35
N ASP A 5 0.88 29.26 4.04
CA ASP A 5 -0.12 29.63 5.04
C ASP A 5 -0.51 28.43 5.93
N SER A 6 -0.16 27.21 5.52
CA SER A 6 -0.49 25.94 6.18
C SER A 6 -2.00 25.72 6.38
N GLN A 7 -2.78 25.92 5.32
CA GLN A 7 -4.23 25.90 5.38
C GLN A 7 -4.87 25.09 4.25
N ILE A 8 -6.06 24.56 4.51
CA ILE A 8 -7.01 24.17 3.46
C ILE A 8 -8.12 25.22 3.39
N VAL A 9 -8.48 25.60 2.16
CA VAL A 9 -9.54 26.59 1.90
C VAL A 9 -10.68 25.93 1.15
N LYS A 10 -11.87 25.99 1.74
CA LYS A 10 -13.12 25.58 1.10
C LYS A 10 -13.70 26.80 0.39
N TRP A 11 -13.94 26.68 -0.91
CA TRP A 11 -14.46 27.76 -1.74
C TRP A 11 -15.54 27.26 -2.69
N ASN A 12 -16.40 28.17 -3.14
CA ASN A 12 -17.50 27.87 -4.05
C ASN A 12 -17.18 28.35 -5.48
N LEU A 13 -17.28 27.43 -6.45
CA LEU A 13 -16.93 27.71 -7.85
C LEU A 13 -17.85 28.73 -8.50
N ASP A 14 -19.17 28.63 -8.31
CA ASP A 14 -20.13 29.56 -8.89
C ASP A 14 -19.94 30.99 -8.34
N ALA A 15 -19.67 31.12 -7.04
CA ALA A 15 -19.34 32.39 -6.42
C ALA A 15 -18.02 32.95 -6.96
N ALA A 16 -17.00 32.11 -7.20
CA ALA A 16 -15.75 32.54 -7.84
C ALA A 16 -16.00 33.07 -9.25
N ILE A 17 -16.84 32.40 -10.04
CA ILE A 17 -17.21 32.82 -11.40
C ILE A 17 -17.96 34.16 -11.36
N LYS A 18 -18.90 34.35 -10.44
CA LYS A 18 -19.62 35.63 -10.26
C LYS A 18 -18.67 36.75 -9.85
N SER A 19 -17.80 36.49 -8.88
CA SER A 19 -16.78 37.44 -8.42
C SER A 19 -15.86 37.87 -9.57
N PHE A 20 -15.40 36.91 -10.38
CA PHE A 20 -14.59 37.16 -11.57
C PHE A 20 -15.31 38.04 -12.62
N LYS A 21 -16.64 37.92 -12.73
CA LYS A 21 -17.48 38.77 -13.59
C LYS A 21 -17.80 40.16 -13.00
N GLY A 22 -17.25 40.50 -11.84
CA GLY A 22 -17.38 41.81 -11.21
C GLY A 22 -18.39 41.90 -10.07
N ASP A 23 -19.02 40.79 -9.66
CA ASP A 23 -19.88 40.76 -8.48
C ASP A 23 -19.03 40.84 -7.20
N LYS A 24 -18.92 42.04 -6.64
CA LYS A 24 -18.17 42.28 -5.39
C LYS A 24 -18.85 41.72 -4.14
N ALA A 25 -20.11 41.30 -4.22
CA ALA A 25 -20.84 40.72 -3.09
C ALA A 25 -20.70 39.19 -3.02
N ALA A 26 -20.17 38.54 -4.06
CA ALA A 26 -20.02 37.09 -4.11
C ALA A 26 -19.04 36.59 -3.03
N LYS A 27 -19.54 35.74 -2.12
CA LYS A 27 -18.74 35.10 -1.07
C LYS A 27 -18.05 33.83 -1.59
N VAL A 28 -16.81 33.98 -2.07
CA VAL A 28 -16.03 32.89 -2.68
C VAL A 28 -15.52 31.89 -1.64
N VAL A 29 -14.84 32.38 -0.60
CA VAL A 29 -14.30 31.55 0.47
C VAL A 29 -15.40 31.30 1.50
N ILE A 30 -15.75 30.03 1.71
CA ILE A 30 -16.81 29.63 2.64
C ILE A 30 -16.25 29.05 3.95
N ASP A 31 -15.03 28.52 3.92
CA ASP A 31 -14.35 28.08 5.12
C ASP A 31 -12.82 27.98 4.96
N ARG A 32 -12.12 27.94 6.09
CA ARG A 32 -10.68 27.69 6.20
C ARG A 32 -10.41 26.80 7.41
N ILE A 33 -9.40 25.95 7.30
CA ILE A 33 -8.91 25.15 8.41
C ILE A 33 -7.38 25.12 8.36
N ASP A 34 -6.76 25.32 9.52
CA ASP A 34 -5.31 25.16 9.67
C ASP A 34 -4.96 23.67 9.65
N VAL A 35 -3.92 23.33 8.89
CA VAL A 35 -3.38 21.99 8.77
C VAL A 35 -1.90 21.98 9.14
N HIS A 36 -1.40 20.82 9.51
CA HIS A 36 -0.16 20.68 10.25
C HIS A 36 0.77 19.65 9.60
N TYR A 37 1.79 20.06 8.85
CA TYR A 37 2.01 21.40 8.30
C TYR A 37 2.42 21.34 6.83
N GLN A 38 2.26 22.47 6.14
CA GLN A 38 2.68 22.63 4.75
C GLN A 38 1.98 21.59 3.84
N PRO A 39 0.65 21.74 3.61
CA PRO A 39 -0.11 20.80 2.81
C PRO A 39 0.40 20.78 1.37
N GLY A 40 0.66 19.58 0.86
CA GLY A 40 0.96 19.31 -0.54
C GLY A 40 -0.33 19.03 -1.32
N HIS A 41 -0.56 17.77 -1.64
CA HIS A 41 -1.80 17.32 -2.27
C HIS A 41 -2.91 17.16 -1.23
N GLY A 42 -4.15 17.12 -1.72
CA GLY A 42 -5.27 16.70 -0.91
C GLY A 42 -6.34 16.04 -1.75
N PHE A 43 -6.99 15.05 -1.18
CA PHE A 43 -7.85 14.11 -1.90
C PHE A 43 -9.17 13.93 -1.17
N THR A 44 -10.26 13.80 -1.94
CA THR A 44 -11.60 13.58 -1.38
C THR A 44 -12.07 12.15 -1.62
N SER A 45 -12.94 11.66 -0.73
CA SER A 45 -13.60 10.35 -0.91
C SER A 45 -14.35 10.30 -2.24
N MET A 46 -13.95 9.35 -3.10
CA MET A 46 -14.43 9.18 -4.48
C MET A 46 -14.23 10.42 -5.38
N GLY A 47 -13.35 11.34 -5.00
CA GLY A 47 -13.24 12.70 -5.57
C GLY A 47 -12.92 12.78 -7.05
N GLU A 48 -12.17 11.82 -7.58
CA GLU A 48 -11.78 11.75 -8.99
C GLU A 48 -12.76 10.93 -9.84
N THR A 49 -13.98 10.76 -9.34
CA THR A 49 -15.02 9.98 -10.01
C THR A 49 -16.32 10.79 -10.09
N LYS A 50 -17.28 10.29 -10.89
CA LYS A 50 -18.65 10.82 -10.91
C LYS A 50 -19.44 10.57 -9.61
N GLU A 51 -18.84 9.87 -8.64
CA GLU A 51 -19.45 9.46 -7.38
C GLU A 51 -18.80 10.12 -6.17
N ALA A 52 -18.13 11.27 -6.36
CA ALA A 52 -17.63 12.09 -5.27
C ALA A 52 -18.74 12.33 -4.23
N ASP A 53 -18.49 11.92 -2.98
CA ASP A 53 -19.55 11.83 -1.97
C ASP A 53 -19.53 12.98 -0.94
N GLY A 54 -18.51 13.84 -1.00
CA GLY A 54 -18.39 15.02 -0.14
C GLY A 54 -18.27 14.70 1.35
N LYS A 55 -17.75 13.52 1.72
CA LYS A 55 -17.64 13.11 3.13
C LYS A 55 -16.32 13.48 3.78
N PHE A 56 -15.22 13.07 3.16
CA PHE A 56 -13.88 13.27 3.71
C PHE A 56 -12.97 13.96 2.70
N PHE A 57 -12.10 14.82 3.22
CA PHE A 57 -10.92 15.35 2.55
C PHE A 57 -9.70 14.95 3.37
N ILE A 58 -8.63 14.49 2.73
CA ILE A 58 -7.36 14.26 3.39
C ILE A 58 -6.38 15.34 2.93
N SER A 59 -5.75 16.01 3.87
CA SER A 59 -4.62 16.91 3.64
C SER A 59 -3.33 16.15 3.87
N ASP A 60 -2.51 16.00 2.83
CA ASP A 60 -1.22 15.32 2.95
C ASP A 60 -0.11 16.35 3.18
N ASN A 61 0.44 16.37 4.40
CA ASN A 61 1.24 17.47 4.91
C ASN A 61 2.73 17.08 4.96
N LYS A 62 3.58 17.98 4.45
CA LYS A 62 5.00 17.70 4.22
C LYS A 62 5.90 17.81 5.45
N PHE A 63 5.42 18.39 6.53
CA PHE A 63 6.18 18.47 7.78
C PHE A 63 5.30 18.15 8.97
N SER A 64 5.71 17.18 9.79
CA SER A 64 5.00 16.83 11.03
C SER A 64 5.43 17.67 12.24
N LYS A 65 6.65 18.19 12.28
CA LYS A 65 7.18 19.03 13.37
C LYS A 65 6.87 18.45 14.76
N ASP A 66 6.03 19.14 15.53
CA ASP A 66 5.63 18.87 16.91
C ASP A 66 4.34 18.03 17.04
N ARG A 67 3.77 17.56 15.91
CA ARG A 67 2.54 16.76 15.92
C ARG A 67 2.72 15.36 16.51
N LEU A 68 3.96 14.87 16.59
CA LEU A 68 4.29 13.50 16.95
C LEU A 68 5.38 13.47 18.02
N LEU A 69 5.58 12.30 18.65
CA LEU A 69 6.75 12.09 19.49
C LEU A 69 8.04 12.26 18.65
N PRO A 70 9.10 12.86 19.22
CA PRO A 70 10.34 13.08 18.48
C PRO A 70 11.05 11.75 18.18
N VAL A 71 11.47 11.55 16.94
CA VAL A 71 12.14 10.33 16.45
C VAL A 71 13.53 10.59 15.86
N GLY A 72 14.12 11.76 16.16
CA GLY A 72 15.41 12.18 15.63
C GLY A 72 15.27 13.14 14.44
N PRO A 73 16.37 13.41 13.70
CA PRO A 73 16.40 14.46 12.68
C PRO A 73 15.46 14.25 11.48
N LEU A 74 15.04 13.01 11.24
CA LEU A 74 14.18 12.63 10.13
C LEU A 74 12.80 12.28 10.67
N HIS A 75 11.87 13.22 10.51
CA HIS A 75 10.50 13.06 10.94
C HIS A 75 9.68 12.39 9.82
N PRO A 76 8.63 11.63 10.15
CA PRO A 76 7.64 11.22 9.15
C PRO A 76 6.73 12.40 8.77
N GLU A 77 6.01 12.27 7.67
CA GLU A 77 4.91 13.15 7.27
C GLU A 77 3.64 12.87 8.09
N VAL A 78 2.63 13.72 7.92
CA VAL A 78 1.31 13.56 8.55
C VAL A 78 0.22 13.74 7.50
N ALA A 79 -0.70 12.78 7.42
CA ALA A 79 -1.96 12.94 6.70
C ALA A 79 -3.08 13.27 7.68
N GLN A 80 -3.82 14.35 7.40
CA GLN A 80 -4.92 14.82 8.24
C GLN A 80 -6.26 14.58 7.55
N MET A 81 -7.12 13.79 8.19
CA MET A 81 -8.49 13.55 7.74
C MET A 81 -9.42 14.64 8.24
N ILE A 82 -10.14 15.25 7.31
CA ILE A 82 -11.05 16.36 7.53
C ILE A 82 -12.45 15.93 7.11
N ASP A 83 -13.40 15.98 8.05
CA ASP A 83 -14.83 15.82 7.76
C ASP A 83 -15.32 17.09 7.04
N ILE A 84 -15.88 16.89 5.85
CA ILE A 84 -16.40 17.95 4.98
C ILE A 84 -17.91 17.80 4.72
N THR A 85 -18.61 16.94 5.47
CA THR A 85 -20.05 16.68 5.34
C THR A 85 -20.91 17.90 5.73
N GLY A 86 -20.41 18.74 6.62
CA GLY A 86 -21.09 19.94 7.10
C GLY A 86 -20.72 21.21 6.32
N GLU A 87 -21.32 22.32 6.75
CA GLU A 87 -20.95 23.65 6.24
C GLU A 87 -19.47 23.96 6.54
N LYS A 88 -19.04 23.66 7.77
CA LYS A 88 -17.68 23.84 8.28
C LYS A 88 -16.87 22.55 8.24
N MET A 89 -15.62 22.69 7.81
CA MET A 89 -14.61 21.62 7.86
C MET A 89 -14.25 21.33 9.31
N LYS A 90 -14.10 20.05 9.66
CA LYS A 90 -13.72 19.62 11.00
C LYS A 90 -12.60 18.60 10.94
N MET A 91 -11.55 18.80 11.73
CA MET A 91 -10.50 17.81 11.88
C MET A 91 -11.10 16.53 12.49
N ALA A 92 -10.98 15.41 11.79
CA ALA A 92 -11.49 14.11 12.22
C ALA A 92 -10.38 13.20 12.78
N GLY A 93 -9.14 13.37 12.30
CA GLY A 93 -7.98 12.65 12.82
C GLY A 93 -6.71 12.95 12.03
N GLU A 94 -5.57 12.55 12.57
CA GLU A 94 -4.26 12.68 11.95
C GLU A 94 -3.46 11.39 12.13
N HIS A 95 -2.69 11.01 11.11
CA HIS A 95 -1.88 9.79 11.13
C HIS A 95 -0.52 10.05 10.49
N THR A 96 0.50 9.33 10.97
CA THR A 96 1.84 9.34 10.37
C THR A 96 1.83 8.72 8.98
N THR A 97 2.59 9.28 8.07
CA THR A 97 2.84 8.72 6.73
C THR A 97 4.35 8.66 6.45
N TRP A 98 4.78 7.72 5.61
CA TRP A 98 6.20 7.50 5.30
C TRP A 98 6.37 6.84 3.91
N PRO A 99 7.44 7.14 3.15
CA PRO A 99 8.48 8.14 3.41
C PRO A 99 8.16 9.56 2.94
N GLU A 100 7.06 9.74 2.22
CA GLU A 100 6.41 11.01 1.85
C GLU A 100 5.43 10.64 0.74
N PRO A 101 4.20 10.20 1.05
CA PRO A 101 3.22 10.03 0.00
C PRO A 101 3.04 11.36 -0.76
N HIS A 102 2.87 11.24 -2.07
CA HIS A 102 2.64 12.42 -2.92
C HIS A 102 1.18 12.58 -3.26
N ASP A 103 0.47 11.47 -3.45
CA ASP A 103 -0.91 11.47 -3.85
C ASP A 103 -1.62 10.17 -3.43
N ALA A 104 -2.95 10.23 -3.38
CA ALA A 104 -3.78 9.07 -3.11
C ALA A 104 -5.20 9.24 -3.67
N ILE A 105 -5.85 8.11 -3.94
CA ILE A 105 -7.28 8.06 -4.22
C ILE A 105 -8.00 7.30 -3.11
N ILE A 106 -9.23 7.72 -2.82
CA ILE A 106 -10.09 7.06 -1.84
C ILE A 106 -11.26 6.44 -2.58
N VAL A 107 -11.35 5.12 -2.55
CA VAL A 107 -12.39 4.35 -3.24
C VAL A 107 -13.27 3.64 -2.22
N ARG A 108 -14.59 3.63 -2.45
CA ARG A 108 -15.52 2.85 -1.63
C ARG A 108 -15.17 1.36 -1.65
N ARG A 109 -15.31 0.72 -0.50
CA ARG A 109 -15.01 -0.72 -0.33
C ARG A 109 -15.71 -1.64 -1.32
N ASP A 110 -16.93 -1.30 -1.77
CA ASP A 110 -17.73 -2.15 -2.65
C ASP A 110 -17.30 -2.09 -4.12
N ARG A 111 -16.39 -1.17 -4.47
CA ARG A 111 -15.78 -1.09 -5.81
C ARG A 111 -14.60 -2.03 -5.99
N VAL A 112 -14.00 -2.49 -4.90
CA VAL A 112 -12.83 -3.37 -4.91
C VAL A 112 -13.23 -4.73 -4.36
N LYS A 113 -13.14 -5.77 -5.20
CA LYS A 113 -13.33 -7.15 -4.79
C LYS A 113 -11.97 -7.83 -4.70
N THR A 114 -11.53 -8.12 -3.49
CA THR A 114 -10.28 -8.84 -3.23
C THR A 114 -10.52 -10.36 -3.25
N ARG A 115 -9.42 -11.13 -3.20
CA ARG A 115 -9.43 -12.57 -2.95
C ARG A 115 -8.64 -12.86 -1.67
N GLN A 116 -9.07 -13.87 -0.93
CA GLN A 116 -8.49 -14.28 0.36
C GLN A 116 -7.31 -15.26 0.18
N VAL A 117 -7.40 -16.12 -0.83
CA VAL A 117 -6.37 -17.07 -1.23
C VAL A 117 -6.19 -17.02 -2.74
N TYR A 118 -5.04 -17.45 -3.24
CA TYR A 118 -4.83 -17.54 -4.67
C TYR A 118 -5.51 -18.76 -5.27
N ASN A 119 -5.62 -18.80 -6.60
CA ASN A 119 -5.95 -20.01 -7.32
C ASN A 119 -4.64 -20.68 -7.76
N LEU A 120 -4.43 -21.92 -7.36
CA LEU A 120 -3.18 -22.64 -7.62
C LEU A 120 -2.90 -22.81 -9.12
N ASP A 121 -3.96 -22.88 -9.93
CA ASP A 121 -3.84 -22.99 -11.40
C ASP A 121 -3.38 -21.68 -12.07
N ASP A 122 -3.35 -20.56 -11.34
CA ASP A 122 -2.76 -19.30 -11.82
C ASP A 122 -1.22 -19.40 -11.90
N PHE A 123 -0.60 -20.48 -11.37
CA PHE A 123 0.85 -20.66 -11.28
C PHE A 123 1.34 -21.90 -12.05
N PRO A 124 1.92 -21.73 -13.26
CA PRO A 124 2.36 -22.84 -14.10
C PRO A 124 3.45 -23.74 -13.48
N LEU A 125 4.22 -23.22 -12.52
CA LEU A 125 5.29 -23.95 -11.83
C LEU A 125 4.85 -24.59 -10.51
N ALA A 126 3.56 -24.54 -10.18
CA ALA A 126 3.04 -25.03 -8.92
C ALA A 126 3.33 -26.52 -8.71
N VAL A 127 3.87 -26.85 -7.54
CA VAL A 127 4.00 -28.21 -7.04
C VAL A 127 2.73 -28.52 -6.25
N LYS A 128 1.88 -29.42 -6.77
CA LYS A 128 0.51 -29.61 -6.27
C LYS A 128 0.39 -30.61 -5.11
N ASP A 129 1.36 -31.51 -4.97
CA ASP A 129 1.41 -32.50 -3.89
C ASP A 129 2.79 -32.48 -3.23
N PRO A 130 2.89 -32.58 -1.88
CA PRO A 130 4.18 -32.68 -1.21
C PRO A 130 5.10 -33.78 -1.73
N LYS A 131 4.55 -34.88 -2.27
CA LYS A 131 5.30 -35.99 -2.86
C LYS A 131 6.05 -35.60 -4.14
N ASP A 132 5.64 -34.52 -4.81
CA ASP A 132 6.27 -34.04 -6.04
C ASP A 132 7.46 -33.11 -5.78
N CYS A 133 7.79 -32.86 -4.50
CA CYS A 133 9.00 -32.12 -4.13
C CYS A 133 10.25 -32.88 -4.57
N ARG A 134 11.17 -32.20 -5.25
CA ARG A 134 12.33 -32.83 -5.88
C ARG A 134 13.43 -31.84 -6.19
N VAL A 135 14.61 -32.38 -6.48
CA VAL A 135 15.77 -31.64 -6.98
C VAL A 135 16.07 -32.13 -8.38
N GLU A 136 15.99 -31.24 -9.36
CA GLU A 136 16.38 -31.52 -10.74
C GLU A 136 17.73 -30.85 -11.05
N ARG A 137 18.63 -31.59 -11.71
CA ARG A 137 19.94 -31.08 -12.11
C ARG A 137 20.11 -31.17 -13.62
N LYS A 138 20.49 -30.04 -14.23
CA LYS A 138 20.86 -29.93 -15.65
C LYS A 138 22.22 -29.22 -15.75
N GLY A 139 23.29 -30.01 -15.71
CA GLY A 139 24.65 -29.47 -15.61
C GLY A 139 24.89 -28.75 -14.28
N SER A 140 25.28 -27.48 -14.35
CA SER A 140 25.44 -26.57 -13.20
C SER A 140 24.13 -25.91 -12.75
N LYS A 141 23.04 -26.06 -13.50
CA LYS A 141 21.73 -25.53 -13.10
C LYS A 141 20.99 -26.55 -12.23
N VAL A 142 20.53 -26.10 -11.08
CA VAL A 142 19.76 -26.93 -10.13
C VAL A 142 18.43 -26.27 -9.85
N THR A 143 17.33 -26.98 -10.09
CA THR A 143 15.98 -26.53 -9.75
C THR A 143 15.45 -27.35 -8.59
N VAL A 144 15.10 -26.70 -7.49
CA VAL A 144 14.53 -27.32 -6.30
C VAL A 144 13.04 -26.98 -6.23
N TYR A 145 12.21 -27.98 -6.38
CA TYR A 145 10.75 -27.89 -6.28
C TYR A 145 10.33 -28.24 -4.86
N LEU A 146 9.68 -27.31 -4.18
CA LEU A 146 9.26 -27.41 -2.80
C LEU A 146 7.77 -27.09 -2.68
N THR A 147 7.15 -27.75 -1.69
CA THR A 147 5.87 -27.32 -1.13
C THR A 147 6.10 -26.84 0.30
N SER A 148 5.19 -26.01 0.78
CA SER A 148 5.02 -25.73 2.20
C SER A 148 3.57 -25.93 2.58
N GLN A 149 3.37 -26.55 3.74
CA GLN A 149 2.08 -26.70 4.40
C GLN A 149 2.37 -26.70 5.90
N ALA A 150 1.79 -25.73 6.62
CA ALA A 150 2.21 -25.41 7.98
C ALA A 150 2.19 -26.67 8.88
N PRO A 151 3.26 -26.97 9.63
CA PRO A 151 4.47 -26.16 9.87
C PRO A 151 5.69 -26.61 9.04
N THR A 152 5.53 -27.32 7.92
CA THR A 152 6.62 -28.02 7.24
C THR A 152 6.87 -27.55 5.81
N ILE A 153 8.13 -27.69 5.37
CA ILE A 153 8.55 -27.64 3.97
C ILE A 153 8.82 -29.07 3.50
N GLY A 154 8.40 -29.39 2.28
CA GLY A 154 8.40 -30.76 1.74
C GLY A 154 9.77 -31.43 1.69
N LEU A 155 10.86 -30.67 1.50
CA LEU A 155 12.23 -31.17 1.66
C LEU A 155 12.90 -30.47 2.85
N ARG A 156 13.42 -31.28 3.79
CA ARG A 156 14.18 -30.78 4.94
C ARG A 156 15.61 -30.38 4.58
N GLU A 157 16.18 -31.03 3.58
CA GLU A 157 17.52 -30.77 3.07
C GLU A 157 17.61 -31.08 1.57
N PHE A 158 18.49 -30.37 0.87
CA PHE A 158 18.91 -30.68 -0.49
C PHE A 158 20.38 -30.28 -0.66
N LYS A 159 21.10 -30.95 -1.56
CA LYS A 159 22.54 -30.73 -1.77
C LYS A 159 22.80 -30.09 -3.13
N VAL A 160 23.61 -29.04 -3.11
CA VAL A 160 24.13 -28.36 -4.31
C VAL A 160 25.66 -28.32 -4.26
N LYS A 161 26.29 -28.04 -5.39
CA LYS A 161 27.73 -27.84 -5.50
C LYS A 161 28.02 -26.34 -5.48
N ARG A 162 29.20 -25.98 -4.95
CA ARG A 162 29.69 -24.61 -5.08
C ARG A 162 29.77 -24.24 -6.57
N GLY A 163 29.17 -23.10 -6.92
CA GLY A 163 29.10 -22.61 -8.31
C GLY A 163 27.89 -23.13 -9.11
N ASP A 164 27.00 -23.93 -8.51
CA ASP A 164 25.69 -24.19 -9.11
C ASP A 164 24.86 -22.90 -9.16
N GLU A 165 24.10 -22.72 -10.25
CA GLU A 165 23.02 -21.75 -10.35
C GLU A 165 21.74 -22.43 -9.84
N VAL A 166 21.19 -21.96 -8.71
CA VAL A 166 20.13 -22.66 -7.98
C VAL A 166 18.83 -21.88 -8.11
N THR A 167 17.79 -22.51 -8.66
CA THR A 167 16.42 -21.99 -8.65
C THR A 167 15.61 -22.72 -7.59
N ILE A 168 15.07 -21.99 -6.62
CA ILE A 168 14.06 -22.50 -5.69
C ILE A 168 12.68 -22.17 -6.27
N ILE A 169 11.79 -23.15 -6.33
CA ILE A 169 10.37 -22.99 -6.63
C ILE A 169 9.62 -23.47 -5.38
N LEU A 170 8.89 -22.57 -4.72
CA LEU A 170 8.12 -22.89 -3.53
C LEU A 170 6.64 -22.61 -3.77
N THR A 171 5.83 -23.64 -3.54
CA THR A 171 4.36 -23.58 -3.55
C THR A 171 3.83 -23.67 -2.13
N ASN A 172 2.94 -22.76 -1.72
CA ASN A 172 2.20 -22.88 -0.47
C ASN A 172 0.88 -23.61 -0.71
N LEU A 173 0.72 -24.79 -0.10
CA LEU A 173 -0.45 -25.64 -0.26
C LEU A 173 -1.54 -25.39 0.79
N ASP A 174 -1.32 -24.47 1.73
CA ASP A 174 -2.36 -24.07 2.65
C ASP A 174 -3.50 -23.35 1.94
N LYS A 175 -4.71 -23.59 2.44
CA LYS A 175 -5.97 -23.04 1.93
C LYS A 175 -6.67 -22.10 2.92
N VAL A 176 -5.99 -21.81 4.02
CA VAL A 176 -6.47 -20.89 5.06
C VAL A 176 -6.02 -19.49 4.69
N GLU A 177 -6.95 -18.54 4.68
CA GLU A 177 -6.64 -17.12 4.50
C GLU A 177 -5.56 -16.66 5.48
N ASP A 178 -4.67 -15.78 5.04
CA ASP A 178 -3.59 -15.18 5.84
C ASP A 178 -2.54 -16.18 6.36
N LEU A 179 -2.61 -17.47 6.01
CA LEU A 179 -1.59 -18.46 6.35
C LEU A 179 -0.38 -18.38 5.39
N THR A 180 0.27 -17.22 5.42
CA THR A 180 1.42 -16.87 4.58
C THR A 180 2.69 -17.51 5.10
N HIS A 181 3.47 -18.10 4.20
CA HIS A 181 4.79 -18.64 4.51
C HIS A 181 5.91 -17.76 3.97
N GLY A 182 7.11 -17.99 4.47
CA GLY A 182 8.33 -17.38 3.96
C GLY A 182 9.39 -18.44 3.65
N PHE A 183 10.27 -18.11 2.72
CA PHE A 183 11.49 -18.86 2.48
C PHE A 183 12.67 -17.92 2.56
N ALA A 184 13.72 -18.32 3.28
CA ALA A 184 14.94 -17.53 3.42
C ALA A 184 16.17 -18.43 3.37
N ILE A 185 17.23 -17.95 2.72
CA ILE A 185 18.54 -18.59 2.72
C ILE A 185 19.52 -17.69 3.48
N PRO A 186 19.91 -18.08 4.70
CA PRO A 186 20.83 -17.30 5.51
C PRO A 186 22.13 -16.98 4.76
N LYS A 187 22.61 -15.74 4.85
CA LYS A 187 23.85 -15.23 4.21
C LYS A 187 23.81 -15.04 2.69
N TYR A 188 22.70 -15.37 2.01
CA TYR A 188 22.56 -15.20 0.56
C TYR A 188 21.70 -14.00 0.16
N ASN A 189 21.16 -13.24 1.11
CA ASN A 189 20.19 -12.17 0.86
C ASN A 189 18.97 -12.62 0.02
N VAL A 190 18.62 -13.90 0.14
CA VAL A 190 17.45 -14.48 -0.52
C VAL A 190 16.38 -14.66 0.52
N ASN A 191 15.29 -13.91 0.38
CA ASN A 191 14.08 -14.08 1.18
C ASN A 191 12.85 -13.64 0.37
N PHE A 192 11.74 -14.37 0.49
CA PHE A 192 10.46 -14.02 -0.12
C PHE A 192 9.30 -14.68 0.62
N ILE A 193 8.11 -14.11 0.49
CA ILE A 193 6.86 -14.68 1.01
C ILE A 193 6.10 -15.45 -0.06
N VAL A 194 5.36 -16.48 0.35
CA VAL A 194 4.44 -17.26 -0.50
C VAL A 194 3.11 -17.39 0.22
N ASN A 195 2.11 -16.68 -0.30
CA ASN A 195 0.75 -16.66 0.24
C ASN A 195 0.03 -17.98 -0.03
N PRO A 196 -1.09 -18.28 0.66
CA PRO A 196 -1.90 -19.48 0.41
C PRO A 196 -2.22 -19.71 -1.07
N GLN A 197 -1.91 -20.91 -1.58
CA GLN A 197 -2.06 -21.32 -2.99
C GLN A 197 -1.19 -20.54 -4.00
N GLU A 198 -0.21 -19.76 -3.55
CA GLU A 198 0.75 -19.08 -4.41
C GLU A 198 1.96 -19.98 -4.71
N THR A 199 2.59 -19.78 -5.86
CA THR A 199 3.95 -20.28 -6.14
C THR A 199 4.87 -19.13 -6.51
N LYS A 200 6.02 -19.05 -5.84
CA LYS A 200 7.09 -18.10 -6.20
C LYS A 200 8.41 -18.83 -6.38
N SER A 201 9.32 -18.18 -7.10
CA SER A 201 10.66 -18.70 -7.33
C SER A 201 11.73 -17.63 -7.23
N VAL A 202 12.95 -18.06 -6.92
CA VAL A 202 14.15 -17.22 -6.92
C VAL A 202 15.33 -18.03 -7.43
N THR A 203 16.20 -17.40 -8.21
CA THR A 203 17.46 -17.97 -8.69
C THR A 203 18.63 -17.20 -8.10
N PHE A 204 19.68 -17.90 -7.67
CA PHE A 204 20.89 -17.32 -7.08
C PHE A 204 22.14 -18.18 -7.38
#